data_AF-A0A7V9SK87-F1
#
_entry.id   AF-A0A7V9SK87-F1
#
_cell.length_a   1.000
_cell.length_b   1.000
_cell.length_c   1.000
_cell.angle_alpha   90.00
_cell.angle_beta   90.00
_cell.angle_gamma   90.00
#
_symmetry.space_group_name_H-M   'P 1'
#
loop_
_entity.id
_entity.type
_entity.pdbx_description
1 polymer ?
#
loop_
_entity_poly.entity_id
_entity_poly.type
_entity_poly.pdbx_seq_one_letter_code
_entity_poly.pdbx_strand_id
1 'polypeptide(L)' 'GEALSVSQGSLYPALHRLEAAGMLTSEMTASENNRKARVYRLTTAGRRRLEAETADWQQFSLAVRRLLQLA' A
#
# COMPACT_ATOMS: atom_id res chain seq x y z
N GLY A 1 12.83 13.50 -6.02
CA GLY A 1 12.48 12.18 -5.47
C GLY A 1 10.98 12.05 -5.38
N GLU A 2 10.30 11.98 -6.51
CA GLU A 2 8.84 12.03 -6.63
C GLU A 2 8.34 10.93 -7.58
N ALA A 3 8.95 9.74 -7.54
CA ALA A 3 8.63 8.67 -8.49
C ALA A 3 7.17 8.18 -8.38
N LEU A 4 6.51 8.39 -7.24
CA LEU A 4 5.13 8.01 -6.99
C LEU A 4 4.45 9.10 -6.14
N SER A 5 3.82 10.08 -6.80
CA SER A 5 2.91 11.00 -6.14
C SER A 5 1.52 10.36 -6.08
N VAL A 6 1.03 10.09 -4.87
CA VAL A 6 -0.32 9.56 -4.66
C VAL A 6 -1.24 10.71 -4.31
N SER A 7 -2.21 10.99 -5.19
CA SER A 7 -3.23 12.00 -4.89
C SER A 7 -4.13 11.53 -3.74
N GLN A 8 -4.61 12.46 -2.92
CA GLN A 8 -5.59 12.13 -1.88
C GLN A 8 -6.86 11.49 -2.47
N GLY A 9 -7.27 11.92 -3.68
CA GLY A 9 -8.43 11.36 -4.39
C GLY A 9 -8.28 9.88 -4.76
N SER A 10 -7.05 9.40 -4.96
CA SER A 10 -6.77 7.98 -5.25
C SER A 10 -6.46 7.15 -4.00
N LEU A 11 -5.98 7.78 -2.93
CA LEU A 11 -5.55 7.09 -1.71
C LEU A 11 -6.73 6.47 -0.96
N TYR A 12 -7.75 7.26 -0.63
CA TYR A 12 -8.88 6.78 0.17
C TYR A 12 -9.66 5.65 -0.50
N PRO A 13 -9.99 5.72 -1.81
CA PRO A 13 -10.61 4.59 -2.49
C PRO A 13 -9.75 3.32 -2.47
N ALA A 14 -8.42 3.44 -2.55
CA ALA A 14 -7.53 2.29 -2.45
C ALA A 14 -7.55 1.67 -1.05
N LEU A 15 -7.49 2.49 0.01
CA LEU A 15 -7.58 2.02 1.40
C LEU A 15 -8.91 1.32 1.67
N HIS A 16 -10.03 1.87 1.18
CA HIS A 16 -11.34 1.23 1.32
C HIS A 16 -11.43 -0.11 0.60
N ARG A 17 -10.83 -0.25 -0.60
CA ARG A 17 -10.79 -1.54 -1.29
C ARG A 17 -9.98 -2.58 -0.52
N LEU A 18 -8.84 -2.17 0.04
CA LEU A 18 -7.99 -3.07 0.83
C LEU A 18 -8.67 -3.49 2.15
N GLU A 19 -9.39 -2.58 2.80
CA GLU A 19 -10.21 -2.88 3.98
C GLU A 19 -11.37 -3.82 3.64
N ALA A 20 -12.11 -3.54 2.55
CA ALA A 20 -13.19 -4.41 2.07
C ALA A 20 -12.70 -5.82 1.68
N ALA A 21 -11.46 -5.95 1.23
CA ALA A 21 -10.80 -7.22 0.95
C ALA A 21 -10.24 -7.91 2.21
N GLY A 22 -10.44 -7.35 3.41
CA GLY A 22 -9.92 -7.89 4.67
C GLY A 22 -8.41 -7.78 4.84
N MET A 23 -7.73 -6.99 3.99
CA MET A 23 -6.29 -6.78 4.05
C MET A 23 -5.89 -5.70 5.06
N LEU A 24 -6.81 -4.78 5.35
CA LEU A 24 -6.63 -3.74 6.38
C LEU A 24 -7.76 -3.82 7.41
N THR A 25 -7.45 -3.36 8.62
CA THR A 25 -8.42 -2.92 9.62
C THR A 25 -8.26 -1.42 9.83
N SER A 26 -9.32 -0.76 10.30
CA SER A 26 -9.26 0.65 10.64
C SER A 26 -9.86 0.97 12.00
N GLU A 27 -9.26 1.94 12.69
CA GLU A 27 -9.71 2.44 13.98
C GLU A 27 -9.75 3.97 13.98
N MET A 28 -10.76 4.54 14.62
CA MET A 28 -10.81 5.98 14.85
C MET A 28 -9.97 6.30 16.09
N THR A 29 -8.90 7.07 15.91
CA THR A 29 -8.03 7.51 17.00
C THR A 29 -8.31 8.98 17.31
N ALA A 30 -8.44 9.29 18.60
CA ALA A 30 -8.45 10.67 19.07
C ALA A 30 -7.03 11.23 18.97
N SER A 31 -6.84 12.28 18.15
CA SER A 31 -5.59 13.04 18.11
C SER A 31 -5.59 14.09 19.22
N GLU A 32 -4.40 14.49 19.68
CA GLU A 32 -4.18 15.52 20.72
C GLU A 32 -4.96 16.82 20.49
N ASN A 33 -5.29 17.17 19.24
CA ASN A 33 -6.05 18.37 18.87
C ASN A 33 -7.53 18.11 18.51
N ASN A 34 -8.15 17.05 19.06
CA ASN A 34 -9.55 16.66 18.82
C ASN A 34 -9.87 16.37 17.33
N ARG A 35 -8.85 16.19 16.50
CA ARG A 35 -9.01 15.70 15.11
C ARG A 35 -9.14 14.19 15.15
N LYS A 36 -10.30 13.68 14.73
CA LYS A 36 -10.49 12.24 14.55
C LYS A 36 -9.71 11.81 13.31
N ALA A 37 -8.69 10.98 13.50
CA ALA A 37 -7.97 10.37 12.40
C ALA A 37 -8.34 8.89 12.31
N ARG A 38 -8.59 8.40 11.09
CA ARG A 38 -8.74 6.96 10.85
C ARG A 38 -7.35 6.38 10.63
N VAL A 39 -6.93 5.49 11.51
CA VAL A 39 -5.66 4.77 11.41
C VAL A 39 -5.93 3.41 10.81
N TYR A 40 -5.21 3.05 9.75
CA TYR A 40 -5.30 1.74 9.11
C TYR A 40 -4.13 0.86 9.52
N ARG A 41 -4.37 -0.44 9.72
CA ARG A 41 -3.34 -1.44 10.04
C ARG A 41 -3.51 -2.66 9.15
N LEU A 42 -2.39 -3.30 8.78
CA LEU A 42 -2.42 -4.57 8.06
C LEU A 42 -2.96 -5.68 8.95
N THR A 43 -3.85 -6.49 8.39
CA THR A 43 -4.22 -7.79 8.98
C THR A 43 -3.13 -8.82 8.69
N THR A 44 -3.22 -10.00 9.31
CA THR A 44 -2.35 -11.14 8.97
C THR A 44 -2.49 -11.52 7.50
N ALA A 45 -3.71 -11.49 6.94
CA ALA A 45 -3.94 -11.76 5.52
C ALA A 45 -3.33 -10.66 4.64
N GLY A 46 -3.49 -9.39 5.01
CA GLY A 46 -2.90 -8.26 4.30
C GLY A 46 -1.37 -8.31 4.28
N ARG A 47 -0.74 -8.69 5.41
CA ARG A 47 0.72 -8.84 5.48
C ARG A 47 1.23 -9.93 4.53
N ARG A 48 0.59 -11.11 4.52
CA ARG A 48 0.95 -12.20 3.59
C ARG A 48 0.79 -11.79 2.13
N ARG A 49 -0.29 -11.06 1.80
CA ARG A 49 -0.49 -10.56 0.43
C ARG A 49 0.59 -9.54 0.05
N LEU A 50 0.91 -8.61 0.94
CA LEU A 50 1.95 -7.60 0.71
C LEU A 50 3.31 -8.26 0.44
N GLU A 51 3.67 -9.28 1.22
CA GLU A 51 4.92 -10.04 1.02
C GLU A 51 4.96 -10.70 -0.36
N ALA A 52 3.88 -11.37 -0.78
CA ALA A 52 3.80 -12.01 -2.09
C ALA A 52 3.90 -11.00 -3.25
N GLU A 53 3.10 -9.93 -3.21
CA GLU A 53 3.09 -8.89 -4.25
C GLU A 53 4.45 -8.17 -4.34
N THR A 54 5.11 -7.97 -3.20
CA THR A 54 6.44 -7.36 -3.16
C THR A 54 7.47 -8.28 -3.83
N ALA A 55 7.41 -9.58 -3.58
CA ALA A 55 8.30 -10.55 -4.21
C ALA A 55 8.09 -10.58 -5.73
N ASP A 56 6.83 -10.61 -6.18
CA ASP A 56 6.47 -10.60 -7.60
C ASP A 56 6.95 -9.31 -8.29
N TRP A 57 6.75 -8.16 -7.66
CA TRP A 57 7.23 -6.87 -8.15
C TRP A 57 8.76 -6.82 -8.26
N GLN A 58 9.47 -7.35 -7.26
CA GLN A 58 10.93 -7.41 -7.27
C GLN A 58 11.43 -8.24 -8.45
N GLN A 59 10.85 -9.42 -8.69
CA GLN A 59 11.20 -10.25 -9.84
C GLN A 59 10.96 -9.54 -11.16
N PHE A 60 9.81 -8.90 -11.33
CA PHE A 60 9.47 -8.15 -12.53
C PHE A 60 10.46 -6.99 -12.76
N SER A 61 10.70 -6.18 -11.72
CA SER A 61 11.61 -5.03 -11.82
C SER A 61 13.04 -5.44 -12.17
N LEU A 62 13.52 -6.57 -11.64
CA LEU A 62 14.82 -7.14 -11.98
C LEU A 62 14.88 -7.56 -13.46
N ALA A 63 13.83 -8.20 -13.98
CA ALA A 63 13.76 -8.60 -15.38
C ALA A 63 13.81 -7.37 -16.31
N VAL A 64 13.01 -6.35 -16.03
CA VAL A 64 13.02 -5.08 -16.79
C VAL A 64 14.40 -4.42 -16.72
N ARG A 65 15.01 -4.35 -15.53
CA ARG A 65 16.36 -3.78 -15.36
C ARG A 65 17.40 -4.49 -16.20
N ARG A 66 17.36 -5.83 -16.28
CA ARG A 66 18.29 -6.61 -17.10
C ARG A 66 18.12 -6.31 -18.59
N LEU A 67 16.88 -6.22 -19.07
CA LEU A 67 16.60 -5.86 -20.46
C LEU A 67 17.17 -4.48 -20.82
N LEU A 68 17.01 -3.49 -19.95
CA LEU A 68 17.52 -2.14 -20.17
C LEU A 68 19.06 -2.03 -20.14
N GLN A 69 19.77 -3.00 -19.56
CA GLN A 69 21.25 -3.02 -19.52
C GLN A 69 21.87 -3.74 -20.72
N LEU A 70 21.08 -4.52 -21.47
CA LEU A 70 21.52 -5.22 -22.67
C LEU A 70 21.32 -4.39 -23.95
N ALA A 71 20.53 -3.32 -23.87
CA ALA A 71 20.30 -2.33 -24.93
C ALA A 71 21.32 -1.18 -24.85
#